data_AF-A0A370X053-F1
#
_entry.id   AF-A0A370X053-F1
#
_cell.length_a   1.000
_cell.length_b   1.000
_cell.length_c   1.000
_cell.angle_alpha   90.00
_cell.angle_beta   90.00
_cell.angle_gamma   90.00
#
_symmetry.space_group_name_H-M   'P 1'
#
loop_
_entity.id
_entity.type
_entity.pdbx_description
1 polymer ?
#
loop_
_entity_poly.entity_id
_entity_poly.type
_entity_poly.pdbx_seq_one_letter_code
_entity_poly.pdbx_strand_id
1 'polypeptide(L)'
;MTTVTAMSESGSFLEQRIKIMLLKPGKWARLSALAMVCVSLGVTAFAAQVTPPDVATTSADHEVSVSPAVLAGYVGFYRFGPYSVMTVKLDGSQLSMQLTGQGFFPIYPSSTNGFFAKVANVHLNFVLDAQGQPTAMAFSQNGKHINAPRIDAAAAQGIVNALQARVRAQQPYPDSEQVLKIVLSPSSDSPRLSPPLAQARRNQKAAIDAFAAKLGPVTSQAFIGVTPQGWDKYLVRHENGTEEVLFVLDSDGTIVGALRRP
;
A
#
# COMPACT_ATOMS: atom_id res chain seq x y z
N MET A 1 32.69 -45.41 15.57
CA MET A 1 31.76 -45.64 14.43
C MET A 1 30.44 -46.08 15.07
N THR A 2 29.31 -45.38 15.02
CA THR A 2 28.82 -44.34 14.12
C THR A 2 27.73 -43.58 14.88
N THR A 3 27.74 -42.25 14.86
CA THR A 3 26.66 -41.37 15.31
C THR A 3 25.50 -41.39 14.32
N VAL A 4 24.26 -41.53 14.78
CA VAL A 4 23.07 -41.03 14.05
C VAL A 4 22.11 -40.39 15.04
N THR A 5 22.03 -39.08 14.93
CA THR A 5 21.00 -38.18 15.44
C THR A 5 19.70 -38.45 14.67
N ALA A 6 18.57 -38.67 15.35
CA ALA A 6 17.25 -38.61 14.73
C ALA A 6 16.39 -37.58 15.48
N MET A 7 15.79 -36.69 14.70
CA MET A 7 15.26 -35.41 15.10
C MET A 7 13.93 -35.50 15.85
N SER A 8 13.74 -34.57 16.79
CA SER A 8 12.47 -34.19 17.39
C SER A 8 11.59 -33.52 16.33
N GLU A 9 10.66 -34.26 15.72
CA GLU A 9 9.64 -33.67 14.86
C GLU A 9 8.65 -32.86 15.70
N SER A 10 8.47 -31.60 15.29
CA SER A 10 7.57 -30.64 15.90
C SER A 10 6.14 -30.97 15.51
N GLY A 11 5.26 -31.16 16.50
CA GLY A 11 3.83 -31.42 16.29
C GLY A 11 3.20 -30.41 15.32
N SER A 12 2.66 -30.95 14.23
CA SER A 12 2.08 -30.21 13.12
C SER A 12 0.93 -29.29 13.60
N PHE A 13 0.92 -28.05 13.09
CA PHE A 13 -0.09 -27.00 13.33
C PHE A 13 -1.54 -27.48 13.12
N LEU A 14 -1.71 -28.56 12.36
CA LEU A 14 -3.00 -29.22 12.13
C LEU A 14 -3.55 -29.91 13.39
N GLU A 15 -2.68 -30.52 14.22
CA GLU A 15 -3.08 -31.22 15.45
C GLU A 15 -3.55 -30.24 16.53
N GLN A 16 -2.92 -29.06 16.61
CA GLN A 16 -3.33 -27.99 17.52
C GLN A 16 -4.73 -27.47 17.19
N ARG A 17 -5.08 -27.35 15.90
CA ARG A 17 -6.39 -26.89 15.46
C ARG A 17 -7.51 -27.92 15.69
N ILE A 18 -7.23 -29.20 15.49
CA ILE A 18 -8.20 -30.27 15.76
C ILE A 18 -8.51 -30.36 17.26
N LYS A 19 -7.50 -30.19 18.13
CA LYS A 19 -7.72 -30.11 19.59
C LYS A 19 -8.61 -28.94 19.98
N ILE A 20 -8.46 -27.77 19.35
CA ILE A 20 -9.31 -26.59 19.64
C ILE A 20 -10.75 -26.80 19.17
N MET A 21 -10.97 -27.46 18.02
CA MET A 21 -12.32 -27.72 17.50
C MET A 21 -13.09 -28.81 18.25
N LEU A 22 -12.40 -29.70 18.98
CA LEU A 22 -13.02 -30.76 19.77
C LEU A 22 -13.27 -30.38 21.24
N LEU A 23 -12.90 -29.17 21.66
CA LEU A 23 -13.23 -28.66 22.99
C LEU A 23 -14.72 -28.33 23.07
N LYS A 24 -15.46 -29.08 23.89
CA LYS A 24 -16.86 -28.81 24.19
C LYS A 24 -16.99 -27.46 24.93
N PRO A 25 -17.88 -26.54 24.50
CA PRO A 25 -18.00 -25.22 25.11
C PRO A 25 -18.56 -25.32 26.55
N GLY A 26 -17.89 -24.65 27.49
CA GLY A 26 -18.28 -24.57 28.89
C GLY A 26 -19.55 -23.73 29.11
N LYS A 27 -20.27 -24.02 30.20
CA LYS A 27 -21.62 -23.51 30.55
C LYS A 27 -21.76 -21.98 30.72
N TRP A 28 -20.70 -21.21 30.49
CA TRP A 28 -20.67 -19.75 30.68
C TRP A 28 -20.78 -18.93 29.39
N ALA A 29 -20.78 -19.58 28.21
CA ALA A 29 -20.92 -18.89 26.92
C ALA A 29 -22.37 -18.49 26.56
N ARG A 30 -23.34 -18.63 27.47
CA ARG A 30 -24.78 -18.38 27.21
C ARG A 30 -25.36 -17.15 27.91
N LEU A 31 -24.55 -16.28 28.52
CA LEU A 31 -25.06 -15.12 29.28
C LEU A 31 -24.81 -13.74 28.68
N SER A 32 -24.20 -13.64 27.49
CA SER A 32 -23.94 -12.33 26.84
C SER A 32 -24.84 -12.02 25.66
N ALA A 33 -25.90 -12.80 25.47
CA ALA A 33 -26.85 -12.64 24.36
C ALA A 33 -28.28 -12.45 24.88
N LEU A 34 -28.51 -11.45 25.75
CA LEU A 34 -29.80 -10.76 25.90
C LEU A 34 -29.66 -9.59 26.89
N ALA A 35 -29.52 -8.37 26.38
CA ALA A 35 -29.89 -7.15 27.11
C ALA A 35 -30.21 -6.06 26.06
N MET A 36 -31.43 -6.13 25.54
CA MET A 36 -32.06 -5.11 24.71
C MET A 36 -32.86 -4.14 25.62
N VAL A 37 -32.67 -2.83 25.40
CA VAL A 37 -33.73 -1.81 25.17
C VAL A 37 -34.49 -1.19 26.37
N CYS A 38 -34.87 0.10 26.17
CA CYS A 38 -35.76 1.05 26.93
C CYS A 38 -35.03 1.93 27.98
N VAL A 39 -35.15 3.29 28.07
CA VAL A 39 -36.22 4.31 27.90
C VAL A 39 -35.54 5.71 27.80
N SER A 40 -35.63 6.53 26.74
CA SER A 40 -36.61 7.59 26.34
C SER A 40 -36.55 8.99 27.02
N LEU A 41 -36.53 10.04 26.16
CA LEU A 41 -37.14 11.40 26.22
C LEU A 41 -36.42 12.65 26.81
N GLY A 42 -36.37 13.72 25.97
CA GLY A 42 -36.16 15.15 26.27
C GLY A 42 -34.70 15.64 26.18
N VAL A 43 -34.28 16.68 25.44
CA VAL A 43 -34.75 18.08 25.44
C VAL A 43 -34.06 18.89 24.29
N THR A 44 -34.88 19.65 23.56
CA THR A 44 -34.68 20.90 22.79
C THR A 44 -33.54 21.16 21.80
N ALA A 45 -33.96 21.77 20.68
CA ALA A 45 -33.19 22.44 19.65
C ALA A 45 -32.13 23.42 20.17
N PHE A 46 -30.92 23.30 19.60
CA PHE A 46 -30.06 24.43 19.25
C PHE A 46 -29.57 24.22 17.81
N ALA A 47 -30.37 24.70 16.87
CA ALA A 47 -29.87 25.10 15.57
C ALA A 47 -29.15 26.44 15.75
N ALA A 48 -27.84 26.40 15.97
CA ALA A 48 -26.97 27.57 15.82
C ALA A 48 -25.50 27.13 15.66
N GLN A 49 -25.02 27.21 14.42
CA GLN A 49 -23.64 27.53 14.05
C GLN A 49 -22.53 26.63 14.59
N VAL A 50 -22.43 25.42 14.03
CA VAL A 50 -21.12 24.84 13.73
C VAL A 50 -20.82 25.22 12.30
N THR A 51 -20.09 26.32 12.11
CA THR A 51 -19.41 26.60 10.84
C THR A 51 -18.52 25.38 10.57
N PRO A 52 -18.70 24.63 9.47
CA PRO A 52 -17.75 23.60 9.09
C PRO A 52 -16.38 24.27 8.90
N PRO A 53 -15.27 23.62 9.29
CA PRO A 53 -13.95 24.13 8.92
C PRO A 53 -13.90 24.23 7.40
N ASP A 54 -13.36 25.33 6.88
CA ASP A 54 -13.20 25.61 5.46
C ASP A 54 -12.73 24.34 4.71
N VAL A 55 -13.66 23.73 3.99
CA VAL A 55 -13.36 22.77 2.93
C VAL A 55 -12.81 23.58 1.78
N ALA A 56 -11.54 23.97 1.89
CA ALA A 56 -10.78 24.50 0.79
C ALA A 56 -10.54 23.35 -0.21
N THR A 57 -11.43 23.34 -1.22
CA THR A 57 -11.27 22.74 -2.54
C THR A 57 -11.36 21.21 -2.61
N THR A 58 -12.59 20.70 -2.53
CA THR A 58 -12.97 19.52 -3.33
C THR A 58 -12.70 19.85 -4.79
N SER A 59 -11.76 19.17 -5.45
CA SER A 59 -11.84 19.05 -6.91
C SER A 59 -13.21 18.42 -7.19
N ALA A 60 -14.14 19.19 -7.76
CA ALA A 60 -15.40 18.64 -8.20
C ALA A 60 -15.11 17.76 -9.42
N ASP A 61 -14.60 16.56 -9.20
CA ASP A 61 -14.46 15.55 -10.25
C ASP A 61 -15.86 15.13 -10.68
N HIS A 62 -16.34 15.76 -11.75
CA HIS A 62 -17.61 15.43 -12.35
C HIS A 62 -17.45 14.20 -13.24
N GLU A 63 -18.25 13.17 -12.97
CA GLU A 63 -18.26 11.96 -13.78
C GLU A 63 -18.87 12.24 -15.16
N VAL A 64 -18.17 11.88 -16.23
CA VAL A 64 -18.66 12.06 -17.62
C VAL A 64 -19.03 10.73 -18.26
N SER A 65 -19.98 10.72 -19.18
CA SER A 65 -20.30 9.48 -19.90
C SER A 65 -19.25 9.21 -20.99
N VAL A 66 -18.62 8.03 -20.96
CA VAL A 66 -17.69 7.54 -21.97
C VAL A 66 -18.20 6.20 -22.49
N SER A 67 -18.17 5.99 -23.81
CA SER A 67 -18.70 4.76 -24.40
C SER A 67 -17.87 3.53 -23.99
N PRO A 68 -18.49 2.36 -23.82
CA PRO A 68 -17.77 1.13 -23.47
C PRO A 68 -16.65 0.77 -24.46
N ALA A 69 -16.81 1.12 -25.74
CA ALA A 69 -15.78 0.89 -26.77
C ALA A 69 -14.51 1.69 -26.51
N VAL A 70 -14.64 2.94 -26.05
CA VAL A 70 -13.48 3.78 -25.66
C VAL A 70 -12.87 3.23 -24.38
N LEU A 71 -13.69 2.88 -23.38
CA LEU A 71 -13.20 2.31 -22.12
C LEU A 71 -12.43 1.01 -22.32
N ALA A 72 -12.87 0.16 -23.26
CA ALA A 72 -12.19 -1.09 -23.60
C ALA A 72 -10.76 -0.86 -24.11
N GLY A 73 -10.48 0.28 -24.73
CA GLY A 73 -9.13 0.66 -25.18
C GLY A 73 -8.12 0.79 -24.02
N TYR A 74 -8.59 1.16 -22.83
CA TYR A 74 -7.77 1.35 -21.62
C TYR A 74 -7.53 0.06 -20.82
N VAL A 75 -8.16 -1.05 -21.20
CA VAL A 75 -7.92 -2.35 -20.56
C VAL A 75 -6.49 -2.81 -20.84
N GLY A 76 -5.79 -3.27 -19.81
CA GLY A 76 -4.44 -3.77 -19.95
C GLY A 76 -3.61 -3.67 -18.68
N PHE A 77 -2.30 -3.75 -18.88
CA PHE A 77 -1.31 -3.79 -17.81
C PHE A 77 -0.36 -2.61 -17.96
N TYR A 78 -0.07 -1.95 -16.84
CA TYR A 78 0.79 -0.78 -16.79
C TYR A 78 1.86 -1.00 -15.72
N ARG A 79 3.12 -0.91 -16.10
CA ARG A 79 4.25 -1.13 -15.18
C ARG A 79 4.31 0.01 -14.17
N PHE A 80 4.08 -0.29 -12.90
CA PHE A 80 4.07 0.70 -11.83
C PHE A 80 5.39 0.72 -11.03
N GLY A 81 6.20 -0.33 -11.18
CA GLY A 81 7.53 -0.47 -10.57
C GLY A 81 8.19 -1.79 -10.96
N PRO A 82 9.30 -2.19 -10.31
CA PRO A 82 10.02 -3.43 -10.63
C PRO A 82 9.24 -4.69 -10.24
N TYR A 83 8.39 -4.58 -9.22
CA TYR A 83 7.59 -5.69 -8.68
C TYR A 83 6.10 -5.36 -8.61
N SER A 84 5.65 -4.33 -9.33
CA SER A 84 4.27 -3.85 -9.26
C SER A 84 3.73 -3.51 -10.65
N VAL A 85 2.50 -3.97 -10.88
CA VAL A 85 1.73 -3.75 -12.10
C VAL A 85 0.38 -3.17 -11.70
N MET A 86 -0.04 -2.13 -12.42
CA MET A 86 -1.41 -1.67 -12.40
C MET A 86 -2.19 -2.42 -13.48
N THR A 87 -3.20 -3.17 -13.08
CA THR A 87 -4.10 -3.89 -13.98
C THR A 87 -5.41 -3.13 -14.11
N VAL A 88 -5.83 -2.84 -15.34
CA VAL A 88 -7.11 -2.21 -15.64
C VAL A 88 -8.02 -3.22 -16.33
N LYS A 89 -9.25 -3.36 -15.85
CA LYS A 89 -10.29 -4.23 -16.42
C LYS A 89 -11.57 -3.45 -16.64
N LEU A 90 -12.40 -3.95 -17.55
CA LEU A 90 -13.73 -3.44 -17.83
C LEU A 90 -14.76 -4.50 -17.45
N ASP A 91 -15.63 -4.17 -16.49
CA ASP A 91 -16.76 -5.00 -16.07
C ASP A 91 -18.06 -4.31 -16.53
N GLY A 92 -18.62 -4.76 -17.65
CA GLY A 92 -19.75 -4.07 -18.29
C GLY A 92 -19.34 -2.70 -18.83
N SER A 93 -19.77 -1.63 -18.15
CA SER A 93 -19.43 -0.24 -18.48
C SER A 93 -18.54 0.44 -17.42
N GLN A 94 -18.04 -0.31 -16.44
CA GLN A 94 -17.26 0.22 -15.33
C GLN A 94 -15.81 -0.24 -15.45
N LEU A 95 -14.88 0.72 -15.53
CA LEU A 95 -13.47 0.39 -15.37
C LEU A 95 -13.13 0.16 -13.89
N SER A 96 -12.34 -0.85 -13.65
CA SER A 96 -11.77 -1.19 -12.34
C SER A 96 -10.26 -1.32 -12.47
N MET A 97 -9.54 -0.89 -11.44
CA MET A 97 -8.08 -1.00 -11.40
C MET A 97 -7.60 -1.75 -10.15
N GLN A 98 -6.44 -2.38 -10.26
CA GLN A 98 -5.78 -3.09 -9.17
C GLN A 98 -4.27 -2.89 -9.27
N LEU A 99 -3.66 -2.46 -8.16
CA LEU A 99 -2.21 -2.57 -7.99
C LEU A 99 -1.89 -3.98 -7.46
N THR A 100 -0.81 -4.60 -7.94
CA THR A 100 -0.37 -5.93 -7.50
C THR A 100 -0.44 -6.10 -5.97
N GLY A 101 -1.13 -7.15 -5.52
CA GLY A 101 -1.28 -7.47 -4.09
C GLY A 101 -2.38 -6.68 -3.36
N GLN A 102 -3.22 -5.93 -4.08
CA GLN A 102 -4.41 -5.23 -3.56
C GLN A 102 -5.70 -5.76 -4.18
N GLY A 103 -6.86 -5.30 -3.71
CA GLY A 103 -8.16 -5.56 -4.37
C GLY A 103 -8.38 -4.68 -5.60
N PHE A 104 -9.28 -5.10 -6.50
CA PHE A 104 -9.80 -4.21 -7.53
C PHE A 104 -10.69 -3.13 -6.91
N PHE A 105 -10.62 -1.92 -7.43
CA PHE A 105 -11.52 -0.83 -7.09
C PHE A 105 -11.97 -0.06 -8.35
N PRO A 106 -13.18 0.51 -8.37
CA PRO A 106 -13.71 1.19 -9.53
C PRO A 106 -13.03 2.55 -9.75
N ILE A 107 -12.85 2.92 -11.02
CA ILE A 107 -12.45 4.26 -11.45
C ILE A 107 -13.48 4.88 -12.38
N TYR A 108 -13.72 6.16 -12.20
CA TYR A 108 -14.79 6.91 -12.86
C TYR A 108 -14.17 7.89 -13.84
N PRO A 109 -14.69 7.98 -15.07
CA PRO A 109 -14.20 8.93 -16.07
C PRO A 109 -14.50 10.37 -15.64
N SER A 110 -13.48 11.23 -15.63
CA SER A 110 -13.62 12.69 -15.55
C SER A 110 -13.43 13.38 -16.91
N SER A 111 -12.85 12.66 -17.88
CA SER A 111 -12.78 13.05 -19.29
C SER A 111 -12.71 11.77 -20.16
N THR A 112 -12.48 11.91 -21.47
CA THR A 112 -12.31 10.75 -22.36
C THR A 112 -11.17 9.82 -21.92
N ASN A 113 -10.06 10.39 -21.42
CA ASN A 113 -8.86 9.65 -21.00
C ASN A 113 -8.45 9.90 -19.54
N GLY A 114 -9.19 10.73 -18.80
CA GLY A 114 -8.97 11.07 -17.40
C GLY A 114 -9.96 10.35 -16.50
N PHE A 115 -9.48 9.87 -15.36
CA PHE A 115 -10.24 9.07 -14.41
C PHE A 115 -9.87 9.42 -12.97
N PHE A 116 -10.79 9.12 -12.05
CA PHE A 116 -10.58 9.27 -10.61
C PHE A 116 -11.21 8.10 -9.84
N ALA A 117 -10.79 7.87 -8.59
CA ALA A 117 -11.43 6.89 -7.72
C ALA A 117 -12.24 7.59 -6.62
N LYS A 118 -13.41 7.05 -6.25
CA LYS A 118 -14.21 7.57 -5.12
C LYS A 118 -13.73 7.04 -3.76
N VAL A 119 -12.95 5.95 -3.76
CA VAL A 119 -12.48 5.26 -2.56
C VAL A 119 -11.21 5.87 -1.96
N ALA A 120 -10.51 6.70 -2.72
CA ALA A 120 -9.27 7.36 -2.33
C ALA A 120 -9.04 8.60 -3.20
N ASN A 121 -8.25 9.56 -2.73
CA ASN A 121 -7.85 10.73 -3.52
C ASN A 121 -6.84 10.34 -4.62
N VAL A 122 -7.34 9.66 -5.65
CA VAL A 122 -6.60 9.10 -6.78
C VAL A 122 -7.15 9.71 -8.06
N HIS A 123 -6.25 10.26 -8.87
CA HIS A 123 -6.53 10.70 -10.23
C HIS A 123 -5.56 10.03 -11.17
N LEU A 124 -5.98 9.74 -12.39
CA LEU A 124 -5.10 9.22 -13.42
C LEU A 124 -5.52 9.71 -14.80
N ASN A 125 -4.56 9.83 -15.70
CA ASN A 125 -4.80 10.11 -17.10
C ASN A 125 -4.06 9.06 -17.95
N PHE A 126 -4.74 8.50 -18.94
CA PHE A 126 -4.08 7.67 -19.95
C PHE A 126 -3.36 8.55 -20.97
N VAL A 127 -2.08 8.26 -21.18
CA VAL A 127 -1.25 8.87 -22.21
C VAL A 127 -1.50 8.13 -23.50
N LEU A 128 -1.97 8.84 -24.52
CA LEU A 128 -2.32 8.30 -25.83
C LEU A 128 -1.23 8.62 -26.85
N ASP A 129 -1.01 7.73 -27.81
CA ASP A 129 -0.24 8.04 -29.01
C ASP A 129 -1.08 8.78 -30.08
N ALA A 130 -0.46 9.06 -31.24
CA ALA A 130 -1.11 9.76 -32.34
C ALA A 130 -2.28 8.97 -32.97
N GLN A 131 -2.36 7.66 -32.71
CA GLN A 131 -3.42 6.76 -33.16
C GLN A 131 -4.50 6.56 -32.08
N GLY A 132 -4.41 7.28 -30.95
CA GLY A 132 -5.35 7.20 -29.84
C GLY A 132 -5.18 5.94 -28.99
N GLN A 133 -4.08 5.19 -29.13
CA GLN A 133 -3.81 4.00 -28.32
C GLN A 133 -3.11 4.40 -27.01
N PRO A 134 -3.51 3.82 -25.87
CA PRO A 134 -2.85 4.13 -24.60
C PRO A 134 -1.46 3.50 -24.56
N THR A 135 -0.46 4.33 -24.30
CA THR A 135 0.96 3.95 -24.17
C THR A 135 1.45 4.00 -22.73
N ALA A 136 0.80 4.79 -21.87
CA ALA A 136 1.09 4.86 -20.45
C ALA A 136 -0.11 5.33 -19.61
N MET A 137 0.03 5.27 -18.30
CA MET A 137 -0.88 5.85 -17.31
C MET A 137 -0.09 6.85 -16.45
N ALA A 138 -0.49 8.12 -16.47
CA ALA A 138 -0.03 9.12 -15.51
C ALA A 138 -0.93 9.05 -14.27
N PHE A 139 -0.45 8.40 -13.22
CA PHE A 139 -1.16 8.18 -11.95
C PHE A 139 -0.75 9.24 -10.91
N SER A 140 -1.73 9.81 -10.22
CA SER A 140 -1.55 10.76 -9.12
C SER A 140 -2.33 10.36 -7.88
N GLN A 141 -1.66 10.32 -6.73
CA GLN A 141 -2.29 10.04 -5.44
C GLN A 141 -1.55 10.76 -4.32
N ASN A 142 -2.25 11.56 -3.50
CA ASN A 142 -1.66 12.28 -2.36
C ASN A 142 -0.38 13.07 -2.73
N GLY A 143 -0.36 13.70 -3.92
CA GLY A 143 0.80 14.44 -4.44
C GLY A 143 1.92 13.58 -5.06
N LYS A 144 1.83 12.24 -4.99
CA LYS A 144 2.73 11.32 -5.70
C LYS A 144 2.31 11.21 -7.15
N HIS A 145 3.26 11.37 -8.08
CA HIS A 145 3.04 11.22 -9.51
C HIS A 145 3.89 10.06 -10.05
N ILE A 146 3.26 9.15 -10.80
CA ILE A 146 3.91 8.00 -11.43
C ILE A 146 3.48 7.95 -12.89
N ASN A 147 4.45 7.86 -13.79
CA ASN A 147 4.19 7.47 -15.18
C ASN A 147 4.39 5.96 -15.31
N ALA A 148 3.34 5.23 -15.64
CA ALA A 148 3.33 3.77 -15.74
C ALA A 148 3.16 3.33 -17.20
N PRO A 149 4.25 2.94 -17.89
CA PRO A 149 4.19 2.48 -19.27
C PRO A 149 3.30 1.26 -19.43
N ARG A 150 2.52 1.19 -20.52
CA ARG A 150 1.74 0.00 -20.87
C ARG A 150 2.69 -1.14 -21.25
N ILE A 151 2.38 -2.34 -20.80
CA ILE A 151 3.16 -3.57 -21.04
C ILE A 151 2.23 -4.68 -21.51
N ASP A 152 2.79 -5.69 -22.18
CA ASP A 152 2.04 -6.88 -22.53
C ASP A 152 1.76 -7.79 -21.32
N ALA A 153 0.86 -8.76 -21.51
CA ALA A 153 0.43 -9.67 -20.46
C ALA A 153 1.57 -10.59 -19.96
N ALA A 154 2.51 -10.96 -20.83
CA ALA A 154 3.62 -11.85 -20.46
C ALA A 154 4.61 -11.12 -19.55
N ALA A 155 4.96 -9.87 -19.88
CA ALA A 155 5.77 -9.00 -19.05
C ALA A 155 5.10 -8.73 -17.70
N ALA A 156 3.79 -8.44 -17.70
CA ALA A 156 3.02 -8.25 -16.47
C ALA A 156 3.05 -9.49 -15.57
N GLN A 157 2.82 -10.67 -16.14
CA GLN A 157 2.88 -11.93 -15.41
C GLN A 157 4.29 -12.22 -14.87
N GLY A 158 5.33 -11.89 -15.65
CA GLY A 158 6.73 -11.98 -15.21
C GLY A 158 7.00 -11.15 -13.96
N ILE A 159 6.53 -9.90 -13.93
CA ILE A 159 6.67 -9.01 -12.76
C ILE A 159 5.93 -9.57 -11.54
N VAL A 160 4.70 -10.04 -11.72
CA VAL A 160 3.91 -10.64 -10.63
C VAL A 160 4.58 -11.90 -10.07
N ASN A 161 5.08 -12.77 -10.95
CA ASN A 161 5.80 -13.99 -10.55
C ASN A 161 7.10 -13.66 -9.82
N ALA A 162 7.84 -12.66 -10.27
CA ALA A 162 9.07 -12.20 -9.62
C ALA A 162 8.79 -11.66 -8.21
N LEU A 163 7.72 -10.88 -8.03
CA LEU A 163 7.27 -10.46 -6.70
C LEU A 163 6.96 -11.66 -5.82
N GLN A 164 6.16 -12.62 -6.32
CA GLN A 164 5.78 -13.82 -5.56
C GLN A 164 7.00 -14.64 -5.14
N ALA A 165 7.97 -14.84 -6.04
CA ALA A 165 9.20 -15.54 -5.72
C ALA A 165 10.00 -14.80 -4.63
N ARG A 166 10.12 -13.48 -4.75
CA ARG A 166 10.81 -12.63 -3.77
C ARG A 166 10.16 -12.66 -2.39
N VAL A 167 8.83 -12.57 -2.34
CA VAL A 167 8.07 -12.67 -1.08
C VAL A 167 8.21 -14.05 -0.46
N ARG A 168 8.15 -15.13 -1.26
CA ARG A 168 8.37 -16.50 -0.74
C ARG A 168 9.77 -16.69 -0.18
N ALA A 169 10.78 -16.14 -0.86
CA ALA A 169 12.17 -16.22 -0.43
C ALA A 169 12.50 -15.26 0.73
N GLN A 170 11.62 -14.30 1.04
CA GLN A 170 11.90 -13.19 1.96
C GLN A 170 13.23 -12.51 1.62
N GLN A 171 13.45 -12.25 0.33
CA GLN A 171 14.71 -11.72 -0.17
C GLN A 171 14.65 -10.18 -0.28
N PRO A 172 15.47 -9.43 0.49
CA PRO A 172 15.56 -7.97 0.34
C PRO A 172 16.08 -7.58 -1.05
N TYR A 173 15.92 -6.29 -1.41
CA TYR A 173 16.70 -5.75 -2.52
C TYR A 173 18.20 -5.90 -2.25
N PRO A 174 19.04 -6.07 -3.30
CA PRO A 174 20.49 -6.26 -3.12
C PRO A 174 21.19 -5.17 -2.30
N ASP A 175 20.66 -3.94 -2.31
CA ASP A 175 21.24 -2.76 -1.68
C ASP A 175 20.42 -2.21 -0.49
N SER A 176 19.49 -3.01 0.05
CA SER A 176 18.53 -2.55 1.07
C SER A 176 19.16 -1.97 2.34
N GLU A 177 20.34 -2.45 2.76
CA GLU A 177 21.03 -1.85 3.91
C GLU A 177 21.52 -0.42 3.64
N GLN A 178 21.92 -0.11 2.40
CA GLN A 178 22.32 1.24 2.01
C GLN A 178 21.09 2.14 1.92
N VAL A 179 19.99 1.61 1.39
CA VAL A 179 18.70 2.30 1.34
C VAL A 179 18.20 2.63 2.75
N LEU A 180 18.28 1.67 3.68
CA LEU A 180 17.88 1.87 5.07
C LEU A 180 18.61 3.05 5.70
N LYS A 181 19.94 3.17 5.49
CA LYS A 181 20.73 4.31 5.97
C LYS A 181 20.23 5.65 5.43
N ILE A 182 19.84 5.69 4.15
CA ILE A 182 19.25 6.89 3.53
C ILE A 182 17.88 7.20 4.14
N VAL A 183 17.03 6.19 4.34
CA VAL A 183 15.68 6.37 4.90
C VAL A 183 15.72 6.87 6.35
N LEU A 184 16.66 6.37 7.16
CA LEU A 184 16.90 6.78 8.53
C LEU A 184 17.58 8.15 8.66
N SER A 185 18.32 8.58 7.65
CA SER A 185 18.99 9.89 7.63
C SER A 185 17.99 11.05 7.70
N PRO A 186 18.24 12.12 8.46
CA PRO A 186 17.38 13.29 8.48
C PRO A 186 17.40 14.09 7.16
N SER A 187 18.36 13.82 6.27
CA SER A 187 18.47 14.52 4.98
C SER A 187 17.29 14.17 4.06
N SER A 188 16.78 15.19 3.37
CA SER A 188 15.76 15.05 2.32
C SER A 188 16.34 15.26 0.91
N ASP A 189 17.68 15.40 0.80
CA ASP A 189 18.36 15.84 -0.43
C ASP A 189 19.13 14.69 -1.10
N SER A 190 18.95 13.47 -0.63
CA SER A 190 19.56 12.30 -1.28
C SER A 190 19.05 12.17 -2.72
N PRO A 191 19.93 12.01 -3.72
CA PRO A 191 19.52 11.83 -5.11
C PRO A 191 18.76 10.51 -5.34
N ARG A 192 18.83 9.59 -4.38
CA ARG A 192 18.07 8.33 -4.41
C ARG A 192 16.63 8.49 -3.94
N LEU A 193 16.24 9.62 -3.34
CA LEU A 193 14.84 9.87 -3.02
C LEU A 193 14.14 10.40 -4.26
N SER A 194 12.99 9.80 -4.60
CA SER A 194 12.13 10.39 -5.64
C SER A 194 11.74 11.84 -5.24
N PRO A 195 11.60 12.77 -6.19
CA PRO A 195 11.24 14.15 -5.88
C PRO A 195 9.97 14.29 -5.01
N PRO A 196 8.89 13.52 -5.24
CA PRO A 196 7.72 13.55 -4.36
C PRO A 196 8.02 13.09 -2.93
N LEU A 197 8.83 12.04 -2.75
CA LEU A 197 9.21 11.55 -1.41
C LEU A 197 10.11 12.55 -0.69
N ALA A 198 11.09 13.13 -1.40
CA ALA A 198 11.93 14.19 -0.86
C ALA A 198 11.10 15.40 -0.40
N GLN A 199 10.10 15.81 -1.19
CA GLN A 199 9.19 16.88 -0.82
C GLN A 199 8.32 16.52 0.40
N ALA A 200 7.78 15.30 0.46
CA ALA A 200 7.01 14.84 1.60
C ALA A 200 7.83 14.86 2.90
N ARG A 201 9.10 14.42 2.84
CA ARG A 201 10.03 14.49 3.99
C ARG A 201 10.32 15.92 4.41
N ARG A 202 10.53 16.84 3.47
CA ARG A 202 10.68 18.29 3.76
C ARG A 202 9.43 18.83 4.48
N ASN A 203 8.24 18.52 3.97
CA ASN A 203 6.99 18.96 4.58
C ASN A 203 6.78 18.39 6.00
N GLN A 204 7.31 17.20 6.28
CA GLN A 204 7.16 16.51 7.57
C GLN A 204 8.41 16.61 8.47
N LYS A 205 9.40 17.44 8.10
CA LYS A 205 10.74 17.41 8.71
C LYS A 205 10.70 17.51 10.23
N ALA A 206 9.95 18.48 10.78
CA ALA A 206 9.87 18.69 12.22
C ALA A 206 9.34 17.46 12.98
N ALA A 207 8.34 16.76 12.43
CA ALA A 207 7.79 15.55 13.02
C ALA A 207 8.78 14.38 12.94
N ILE A 208 9.49 14.23 11.81
CA ILE A 208 10.53 13.20 11.62
C ILE A 208 11.68 13.43 12.60
N ASP A 209 12.17 14.66 12.73
CA ASP A 209 13.26 15.02 13.65
C ASP A 209 12.85 14.77 15.11
N ALA A 210 11.64 15.19 15.50
CA ALA A 210 11.13 14.96 16.86
C ALA A 210 10.99 13.46 17.18
N PHE A 211 10.52 12.66 16.23
CA PHE A 211 10.42 11.21 16.38
C PHE A 211 11.81 10.56 16.52
N ALA A 212 12.78 10.95 15.67
CA ALA A 212 14.15 10.46 15.76
C ALA A 212 14.84 10.85 17.08
N ALA A 213 14.66 12.09 17.54
CA ALA A 213 15.21 12.56 18.81
C ALA A 213 14.65 11.78 20.01
N LYS A 214 13.35 11.43 19.98
CA LYS A 214 12.72 10.61 21.01
C LYS A 214 13.31 9.20 21.06
N LEU A 215 13.59 8.59 19.91
CA LEU A 215 14.15 7.23 19.84
C LEU A 215 15.63 7.18 20.20
N GLY A 216 16.40 8.23 19.89
CA GLY A 216 17.85 8.26 20.09
C GLY A 216 18.62 7.53 18.98
N PRO A 217 19.93 7.31 19.16
CA PRO A 217 20.79 6.68 18.16
C PRO A 217 20.37 5.24 17.88
N VAL A 218 20.58 4.80 16.63
CA VAL A 218 20.37 3.40 16.22
C VAL A 218 21.42 2.52 16.89
N THR A 219 20.99 1.46 17.56
CA THR A 219 21.86 0.47 18.23
C THR A 219 21.99 -0.82 17.42
N SER A 220 20.94 -1.22 16.70
CA SER A 220 21.00 -2.37 15.78
C SER A 220 19.90 -2.28 14.72
N GLN A 221 20.09 -3.02 13.64
CA GLN A 221 19.11 -3.17 12.56
C GLN A 221 19.04 -4.63 12.13
N ALA A 222 17.85 -5.10 11.79
CA ALA A 222 17.64 -6.44 11.25
C ALA A 222 16.62 -6.39 10.12
N PHE A 223 16.92 -7.03 9.00
CA PHE A 223 15.92 -7.32 7.99
C PHE A 223 14.93 -8.34 8.56
N ILE A 224 13.63 -8.03 8.51
CA ILE A 224 12.58 -8.87 9.08
C ILE A 224 11.54 -9.33 8.05
N GLY A 225 11.72 -8.96 6.78
CA GLY A 225 10.97 -9.58 5.70
C GLY A 225 10.58 -8.67 4.55
N VAL A 226 9.91 -9.28 3.57
CA VAL A 226 9.28 -8.60 2.43
C VAL A 226 7.77 -8.68 2.60
N THR A 227 7.08 -7.55 2.50
CA THR A 227 5.60 -7.52 2.55
C THR A 227 4.99 -8.19 1.30
N PRO A 228 3.70 -8.60 1.33
CA PRO A 228 3.03 -9.11 0.14
C PRO A 228 3.05 -8.16 -1.06
N GLN A 229 3.21 -6.85 -0.82
CA GLN A 229 3.32 -5.80 -1.84
C GLN A 229 4.78 -5.52 -2.27
N GLY A 230 5.75 -6.26 -1.73
CA GLY A 230 7.15 -6.14 -2.13
C GLY A 230 7.95 -5.07 -1.39
N TRP A 231 7.46 -4.55 -0.26
CA TRP A 231 8.23 -3.59 0.53
C TRP A 231 9.21 -4.34 1.41
N ASP A 232 10.45 -3.88 1.47
CA ASP A 232 11.39 -4.38 2.46
C ASP A 232 11.08 -3.81 3.81
N LYS A 233 11.14 -4.67 4.83
CA LYS A 233 10.85 -4.34 6.20
C LYS A 233 12.05 -4.63 7.09
N TYR A 234 12.42 -3.64 7.87
CA TYR A 234 13.49 -3.69 8.86
C TYR A 234 12.93 -3.39 10.24
N LEU A 235 13.45 -4.10 11.24
CA LEU A 235 13.34 -3.71 12.63
C LEU A 235 14.59 -2.93 12.99
N VAL A 236 14.43 -1.69 13.42
CA VAL A 236 15.52 -0.82 13.84
C VAL A 236 15.37 -0.57 15.32
N ARG A 237 16.39 -0.94 16.09
CA ARG A 237 16.45 -0.67 17.52
C ARG A 237 17.26 0.59 17.75
N HIS A 238 16.76 1.41 18.66
CA HIS A 238 17.41 2.61 19.13
C HIS A 238 17.71 2.49 20.62
N GLU A 239 18.37 3.48 21.19
CA GLU A 239 18.63 3.56 22.63
C GLU A 239 17.33 3.59 23.45
N ASN A 240 16.32 4.35 23.01
CA ASN A 240 15.10 4.61 23.77
C ASN A 240 13.84 3.98 23.14
N GLY A 241 13.98 3.07 22.18
CA GLY A 241 12.84 2.46 21.53
C GLY A 241 13.18 1.59 20.34
N THR A 242 12.16 1.23 19.58
CA THR A 242 12.26 0.44 18.36
C THR A 242 11.33 1.05 17.33
N GLU A 243 11.67 0.89 16.05
CA GLU A 243 10.80 1.23 14.94
C GLU A 243 10.84 0.14 13.87
N GLU A 244 9.73 -0.04 13.17
CA GLU A 244 9.72 -0.71 11.86
C GLU A 244 9.91 0.32 10.75
N VAL A 245 10.87 0.05 9.88
CA VAL A 245 11.13 0.83 8.67
C VAL A 245 10.78 0.00 7.45
N LEU A 246 9.94 0.56 6.59
CA LEU A 246 9.54 -0.05 5.33
C LEU A 246 9.91 0.84 4.16
N PHE A 247 10.39 0.27 3.07
CA PHE A 247 10.61 1.02 1.83
C PHE A 247 10.43 0.16 0.59
N VAL A 248 10.24 0.84 -0.53
CA VAL A 248 10.11 0.23 -1.86
C VAL A 248 10.93 1.03 -2.86
N LEU A 249 11.59 0.29 -3.76
CA LEU A 249 12.42 0.85 -4.83
C LEU A 249 11.71 0.78 -6.17
N ASP A 250 11.99 1.76 -7.03
CA ASP A 250 11.74 1.66 -8.45
C ASP A 250 12.87 0.87 -9.15
N SER A 251 12.71 0.59 -10.43
CA SER A 251 13.60 -0.26 -11.23
C SER A 251 15.01 0.29 -11.42
N ASP A 252 15.20 1.60 -11.27
CA ASP A 252 16.49 2.31 -11.29
C ASP A 252 17.14 2.40 -9.89
N GLY A 253 16.50 1.83 -8.86
CA GLY A 253 16.95 1.93 -7.48
C GLY A 253 16.50 3.21 -6.76
N THR A 254 15.66 4.05 -7.38
CA THR A 254 15.08 5.22 -6.71
C THR A 254 14.13 4.77 -5.59
N ILE A 255 14.23 5.39 -4.41
CA ILE A 255 13.32 5.19 -3.28
C ILE A 255 12.03 5.95 -3.58
N VAL A 256 10.97 5.21 -3.91
CA VAL A 256 9.66 5.75 -4.30
C VAL A 256 8.61 5.66 -3.20
N GLY A 257 8.95 5.02 -2.08
CA GLY A 257 8.13 4.99 -0.88
C GLY A 257 8.97 4.59 0.34
N ALA A 258 8.71 5.25 1.46
CA ALA A 258 9.29 4.92 2.76
C ALA A 258 8.30 5.21 3.88
N LEU A 259 8.25 4.36 4.89
CA LEU A 259 7.41 4.48 6.07
C LEU A 259 8.24 4.13 7.31
N ARG A 260 8.02 4.86 8.40
CA ARG A 260 8.64 4.64 9.70
C ARG A 260 7.53 4.64 10.74
N ARG A 261 7.51 3.63 11.62
CA ARG A 261 6.50 3.49 12.67
C ARG A 261 7.11 2.85 13.92
N PRO A 262 6.61 3.16 15.12
CA PRO A 262 7.02 2.47 16.35
C PRO A 262 6.85 0.95 16.27
#